data_AF-A0A9W9VBJ4-F1
#
_entry.id   AF-A0A9W9VBJ4-F1
#
_cell.length_a   1.000
_cell.length_b   1.000
_cell.length_c   1.000
_cell.angle_alpha   90.00
_cell.angle_beta   90.00
_cell.angle_gamma   90.00
#
_symmetry.space_group_name_H-M   'P 1'
#
loop_
_entity.id
_entity.type
_entity.pdbx_description
1 polymer ?
#
loop_
_entity_poly.entity_id
_entity_poly.type
_entity_poly.pdbx_seq_one_letter_code
_entity_poly.pdbx_strand_id
1 'polypeptide(L)'
;MQQNFISVVSALPAGRLSGLIRAQKAAKPFSWVEESNMYWALWHLRHYSDLHNYASRQNWPEESMKKVKEHLTWNEIEDLTAEVISTVAAVLSDLGLSPIYSYPYLSEHEESIQGVWWYPSETPPPLFHSFDLEGSMDIAVWPLPPIPSDGIVTDMWILDVRGCGRTVPHLGWYKDRSRMLAYNGPNPNFTMLRIQPYRRLGVFIWDVWRMYSTGLIHWNGPSYSALIPGPDGDAEVLELVGVQFVPMGEWHSRWITPACWGYVLKHSEHSKKRKENLKEYVI
;
A
#
# COMPACT_ATOMS: atom_id res chain seq x y z
N MET A 1 -4.61 -0.10 -12.41
CA MET A 1 -4.43 -0.86 -11.14
C MET A 1 -5.77 -1.28 -10.54
N GLN A 2 -6.68 -0.33 -10.24
CA GLN A 2 -8.00 -0.64 -9.66
C GLN A 2 -8.82 -1.62 -10.50
N GLN A 3 -8.84 -1.48 -11.84
CA GLN A 3 -9.59 -2.38 -12.73
C GLN A 3 -9.14 -3.84 -12.68
N ASN A 4 -7.83 -4.09 -12.56
CA ASN A 4 -7.30 -5.46 -12.43
C ASN A 4 -7.73 -6.08 -11.10
N PHE A 5 -7.68 -5.28 -10.02
CA PHE A 5 -8.15 -5.74 -8.73
C PHE A 5 -9.65 -6.07 -8.76
N ILE A 6 -10.47 -5.15 -9.30
CA ILE A 6 -11.93 -5.32 -9.48
C ILE A 6 -12.21 -6.61 -10.25
N SER A 7 -11.52 -6.83 -11.38
CA SER A 7 -11.71 -8.04 -12.19
C SER A 7 -11.37 -9.31 -11.41
N VAL A 8 -10.30 -9.32 -10.61
CA VAL A 8 -9.93 -10.52 -9.83
C VAL A 8 -10.95 -10.79 -8.73
N VAL A 9 -11.34 -9.76 -7.97
CA VAL A 9 -12.33 -9.96 -6.90
C VAL A 9 -13.73 -10.25 -7.45
N SER A 10 -14.05 -9.82 -8.67
CA SER A 10 -15.31 -10.17 -9.35
C SER A 10 -15.46 -11.66 -9.64
N ALA A 11 -14.34 -12.35 -9.86
CA ALA A 11 -14.33 -13.77 -10.23
C ALA A 11 -14.36 -14.70 -9.02
N LEU A 12 -14.13 -14.18 -7.82
CA LEU A 12 -13.89 -14.98 -6.62
C LEU A 12 -14.84 -14.54 -5.50
N PRO A 13 -15.70 -15.42 -4.97
CA PRO A 13 -16.45 -15.10 -3.77
C PRO A 13 -15.53 -15.06 -2.53
N ALA A 14 -16.02 -14.45 -1.45
CA ALA A 14 -15.37 -14.45 -0.15
C ALA A 14 -16.41 -14.74 0.96
N GLY A 15 -16.57 -16.01 1.32
CA GLY A 15 -17.67 -16.44 2.18
C GLY A 15 -19.02 -16.14 1.53
N ARG A 16 -19.86 -15.34 2.19
CA ARG A 16 -21.16 -14.90 1.64
C ARG A 16 -21.07 -13.75 0.65
N LEU A 17 -19.92 -13.07 0.55
CA LEU A 17 -19.71 -12.01 -0.43
C LEU A 17 -19.58 -12.60 -1.82
N SER A 18 -20.55 -12.34 -2.69
CA SER A 18 -20.44 -12.66 -4.11
C SER A 18 -19.31 -11.85 -4.75
N GLY A 19 -18.69 -12.39 -5.80
CA GLY A 19 -17.63 -11.66 -6.52
C GLY A 19 -18.13 -10.30 -7.04
N LEU A 20 -19.38 -10.23 -7.54
CA LEU A 20 -19.99 -8.99 -7.99
C LEU A 20 -20.04 -7.91 -6.90
N ILE A 21 -20.47 -8.27 -5.68
CA ILE A 21 -20.51 -7.34 -4.55
C ILE A 21 -19.10 -6.88 -4.20
N ARG A 22 -18.13 -7.81 -4.13
CA ARG A 22 -16.72 -7.46 -3.86
C ARG A 22 -16.17 -6.48 -4.89
N ALA A 23 -16.51 -6.68 -6.16
CA ALA A 23 -16.10 -5.81 -7.26
C ALA A 23 -16.72 -4.42 -7.15
N GLN A 24 -18.01 -4.34 -6.80
CA GLN A 24 -18.69 -3.06 -6.55
C GLN A 24 -18.07 -2.30 -5.36
N LYS A 25 -17.74 -2.99 -4.27
CA LYS A 25 -17.05 -2.40 -3.11
C LYS A 25 -15.64 -1.94 -3.46
N ALA A 26 -14.88 -2.76 -4.20
CA ALA A 26 -13.55 -2.42 -4.70
C ALA A 26 -13.54 -1.21 -5.64
N ALA A 27 -14.62 -1.02 -6.41
CA ALA A 27 -14.80 0.08 -7.35
C ALA A 27 -15.20 1.40 -6.70
N LYS A 28 -15.53 1.41 -5.39
CA LYS A 28 -15.84 2.66 -4.68
C LYS A 28 -14.65 3.62 -4.71
N PRO A 29 -14.88 4.95 -4.80
CA PRO A 29 -13.83 5.96 -4.65
C PRO A 29 -13.05 5.77 -3.35
N PHE A 30 -11.82 6.28 -3.30
CA PHE A 30 -11.02 6.25 -2.06
C PHE A 30 -11.76 6.99 -0.94
N SER A 31 -11.62 6.48 0.28
CA SER A 31 -12.13 7.18 1.46
C SER A 31 -11.24 8.38 1.78
N TRP A 32 -11.76 9.26 2.62
CA TRP A 32 -11.00 10.40 3.14
C TRP A 32 -9.66 9.99 3.77
N VAL A 33 -9.63 8.88 4.53
CA VAL A 33 -8.41 8.37 5.17
C VAL A 33 -7.43 7.82 4.14
N GLU A 34 -7.91 7.09 3.14
CA GLU A 34 -7.08 6.55 2.07
C GLU A 34 -6.41 7.67 1.26
N GLU A 35 -7.16 8.71 0.90
CA GLU A 35 -6.61 9.90 0.22
C GLU A 35 -5.63 10.65 1.12
N SER A 36 -5.96 10.85 2.39
CA SER A 36 -5.09 11.53 3.36
C SER A 36 -3.78 10.79 3.58
N ASN A 37 -3.81 9.45 3.68
CA ASN A 37 -2.62 8.61 3.79
C ASN A 37 -1.73 8.69 2.54
N MET A 38 -2.34 8.77 1.35
CA MET A 38 -1.62 8.97 0.11
C MET A 38 -0.92 10.34 0.10
N TYR A 39 -1.61 11.42 0.48
CA TYR A 39 -1.01 12.76 0.56
C TYR A 39 0.08 12.86 1.63
N TRP A 40 -0.13 12.26 2.80
CA TRP A 40 0.88 12.16 3.85
C TRP A 40 2.14 11.45 3.36
N ALA A 41 1.99 10.32 2.66
CA ALA A 41 3.13 9.59 2.08
C ALA A 41 3.84 10.39 0.98
N LEU A 42 3.08 11.06 0.09
CA LEU A 42 3.63 11.95 -0.93
C LEU A 42 4.44 13.10 -0.32
N TRP A 43 3.93 13.70 0.76
CA TRP A 43 4.62 14.75 1.49
C TRP A 43 5.97 14.27 2.01
N HIS A 44 6.04 13.08 2.65
CA HIS A 44 7.30 12.53 3.15
C HIS A 44 8.29 12.20 2.03
N LEU A 45 7.83 11.57 0.94
CA LEU A 45 8.69 11.30 -0.22
C LEU A 45 9.27 12.58 -0.81
N ARG A 46 8.42 13.61 -0.92
CA ARG A 46 8.81 14.91 -1.47
C ARG A 46 9.79 15.63 -0.53
N HIS A 47 9.41 15.78 0.74
CA HIS A 47 10.20 16.46 1.76
C HIS A 47 11.57 15.80 1.95
N TYR A 48 11.63 14.47 2.02
CA TYR A 48 12.90 13.75 2.06
C TYR A 48 13.77 14.04 0.84
N SER A 49 13.20 13.93 -0.37
CA SER A 49 13.96 14.13 -1.60
C SER A 49 14.49 15.55 -1.74
N ASP A 50 13.65 16.53 -1.42
CA ASP A 50 13.98 17.95 -1.42
C ASP A 50 15.09 18.27 -0.43
N LEU A 51 14.95 17.79 0.81
CA LEU A 51 15.95 17.99 1.86
C LEU A 51 17.27 17.30 1.50
N HIS A 52 17.23 16.08 0.98
CA HIS A 52 18.41 15.36 0.53
C HIS A 52 19.14 16.11 -0.59
N ASN A 53 18.39 16.57 -1.61
CA ASN A 53 18.94 17.33 -2.72
C ASN A 53 19.53 18.67 -2.25
N TYR A 54 18.86 19.38 -1.34
CA TYR A 54 19.35 20.63 -0.78
C TYR A 54 20.62 20.43 0.05
N ALA A 55 20.62 19.47 0.98
CA ALA A 55 21.75 19.15 1.82
C ALA A 55 22.98 18.71 0.99
N SER A 56 22.74 17.93 -0.07
CA SER A 56 23.79 17.53 -1.02
C SER A 56 24.37 18.74 -1.77
N ARG A 57 23.53 19.65 -2.29
CA ARG A 57 23.97 20.86 -2.99
C ARG A 57 24.76 21.82 -2.10
N GLN A 58 24.39 21.90 -0.83
CA GLN A 58 25.07 22.73 0.16
C GLN A 58 26.30 22.04 0.79
N ASN A 59 26.66 20.83 0.33
CA ASN A 59 27.77 20.03 0.88
C ASN A 59 27.71 19.93 2.40
N TRP A 60 26.53 19.61 2.94
CA TRP A 60 26.35 19.46 4.38
C TRP A 60 27.33 18.41 4.96
N PRO A 61 27.83 18.62 6.19
CA PRO A 61 28.72 17.66 6.84
C PRO A 61 28.09 16.28 6.95
N GLU A 62 28.94 15.24 6.98
CA GLU A 62 28.49 13.84 7.04
C GLU A 62 27.52 13.55 8.19
N GLU A 63 27.77 14.14 9.37
CA GLU A 63 26.88 14.02 10.53
C GLU A 63 25.47 14.58 10.24
N SER A 64 25.37 15.67 9.48
CA SER A 64 24.09 16.25 9.08
C SER A 64 23.41 15.39 8.01
N MET A 65 24.18 14.88 7.05
CA MET A 65 23.65 13.94 6.04
C MET A 65 23.15 12.64 6.67
N LYS A 66 23.77 12.16 7.75
CA LYS A 66 23.30 11.01 8.50
C LYS A 66 21.90 11.25 9.07
N LYS A 67 21.64 12.41 9.66
CA LYS A 67 20.30 12.79 10.16
C LYS A 67 19.27 12.84 9.03
N VAL A 68 19.66 13.30 7.84
CA VAL A 68 18.78 13.28 6.66
C VAL A 68 18.46 11.84 6.25
N LYS A 69 19.44 10.92 6.29
CA LYS A 69 19.21 9.49 5.99
C LYS A 69 18.32 8.81 7.03
N GLU A 70 18.38 9.24 8.29
CA GLU A 70 17.50 8.78 9.37
C GLU A 70 16.12 9.48 9.34
N HIS A 71 15.62 9.86 8.16
CA HIS A 71 14.39 10.65 7.99
C HIS A 71 13.17 10.06 8.68
N LEU A 72 12.97 8.74 8.58
CA LEU A 72 11.82 8.07 9.19
C LEU A 72 11.87 8.19 10.71
N THR A 73 13.02 7.87 11.31
CA THR A 73 13.27 8.03 12.75
C THR A 73 13.12 9.48 13.19
N TRP A 74 13.66 10.43 12.43
CA TRP A 74 13.59 11.85 12.75
C TRP A 74 12.15 12.39 12.75
N ASN A 75 11.28 11.81 11.93
CA ASN A 75 9.85 12.16 11.87
C ASN A 75 8.96 11.18 12.67
N GLU A 76 9.54 10.35 13.53
CA GLU A 76 8.83 9.37 14.38
C GLU A 76 7.88 8.44 13.59
N ILE A 77 8.30 8.04 12.40
CA ILE A 77 7.51 7.18 11.52
C ILE A 77 7.80 5.72 11.85
N GLU A 78 6.79 5.01 12.35
CA GLU A 78 6.85 3.57 12.60
C GLU A 78 7.10 2.76 11.32
N ASP A 79 7.82 1.64 11.41
CA ASP A 79 8.17 0.78 10.27
C ASP A 79 6.96 0.31 9.44
N LEU A 80 5.81 0.08 10.10
CA LEU A 80 4.59 -0.32 9.41
C LEU A 80 4.02 0.87 8.62
N THR A 81 3.94 2.05 9.23
CA THR A 81 3.53 3.28 8.52
C THR A 81 4.48 3.62 7.37
N ALA A 82 5.79 3.36 7.51
CA ALA A 82 6.77 3.53 6.44
C ALA A 82 6.50 2.63 5.21
N GLU A 83 5.78 1.52 5.37
CA GLU A 83 5.34 0.71 4.23
C GLU A 83 4.33 1.47 3.35
N VAL A 84 3.53 2.37 3.92
CA VAL A 84 2.61 3.23 3.14
C VAL A 84 3.42 4.15 2.21
N ILE A 85 4.51 4.73 2.72
CA ILE A 85 5.45 5.56 1.94
C ILE A 85 6.05 4.74 0.79
N SER A 86 6.54 3.53 1.09
CA SER A 86 7.13 2.64 0.07
C SER A 86 6.10 2.16 -0.95
N THR A 87 4.84 2.00 -0.54
CA THR A 87 3.73 1.65 -1.43
C THR A 87 3.45 2.76 -2.42
N VAL A 88 3.35 4.00 -1.95
CA VAL A 88 3.17 5.17 -2.84
C VAL A 88 4.37 5.33 -3.78
N ALA A 89 5.59 5.13 -3.29
CA ALA A 89 6.78 5.17 -4.13
C ALA A 89 6.75 4.12 -5.25
N ALA A 90 6.32 2.88 -4.95
CA ALA A 90 6.18 1.82 -5.94
C ALA A 90 5.10 2.13 -7.00
N VAL A 91 4.00 2.79 -6.59
CA VAL A 91 2.96 3.27 -7.51
C VAL A 91 3.49 4.39 -8.41
N LEU A 92 4.19 5.37 -7.84
CA LEU A 92 4.85 6.44 -8.61
C LEU A 92 5.88 5.88 -9.61
N SER A 93 6.59 4.82 -9.22
CA SER A 93 7.51 4.13 -10.11
C SER A 93 6.79 3.56 -11.34
N ASP A 94 5.65 2.91 -11.13
CA ASP A 94 4.83 2.38 -12.22
C ASP A 94 4.20 3.48 -13.09
N LEU A 95 4.09 4.72 -12.56
CA LEU A 95 3.69 5.92 -13.32
C LEU A 95 4.86 6.60 -14.06
N GLY A 96 6.08 6.05 -13.98
CA GLY A 96 7.24 6.51 -14.75
C GLY A 96 8.25 7.32 -13.95
N LEU A 97 8.07 7.52 -12.64
CA LEU A 97 9.11 8.10 -11.80
C LEU A 97 10.19 7.07 -11.49
N SER A 98 11.40 7.52 -11.19
CA SER A 98 12.55 6.65 -10.92
C SER A 98 13.00 6.79 -9.45
N PRO A 99 12.41 6.01 -8.52
CA PRO A 99 12.88 5.99 -7.15
C PRO A 99 14.28 5.39 -7.04
N ILE A 100 15.05 5.89 -6.08
CA ILE A 100 16.28 5.28 -5.59
C ILE A 100 15.98 4.69 -4.23
N TYR A 101 16.04 3.37 -4.15
CA TYR A 101 15.91 2.63 -2.90
C TYR A 101 17.29 2.47 -2.26
N SER A 102 17.39 2.73 -0.96
CA SER A 102 18.62 2.57 -0.17
C SER A 102 18.53 1.41 0.82
N TYR A 103 17.87 0.32 0.42
CA TYR A 103 17.77 -0.87 1.25
C TYR A 103 19.14 -1.56 1.38
N PRO A 104 19.54 -1.98 2.60
CA PRO A 104 20.73 -2.80 2.78
C PRO A 104 20.75 -4.03 1.88
N TYR A 105 21.90 -4.34 1.29
CA TYR A 105 22.15 -5.53 0.47
C TYR A 105 21.37 -5.62 -0.87
N LEU A 106 20.67 -4.57 -1.26
CA LEU A 106 20.03 -4.46 -2.57
C LEU A 106 20.79 -3.46 -3.46
N SER A 107 20.69 -3.65 -4.77
CA SER A 107 21.22 -2.68 -5.72
C SER A 107 20.41 -1.39 -5.67
N GLU A 108 21.08 -0.26 -5.88
CA GLU A 108 20.39 1.02 -6.08
C GLU A 108 19.39 0.85 -7.24
N HIS A 109 18.16 1.32 -7.05
CA HIS A 109 17.00 1.17 -7.96
C HIS A 109 16.22 -0.16 -7.88
N GLU A 110 16.68 -1.15 -7.11
CA GLU A 110 15.90 -2.37 -6.93
C GLU A 110 14.92 -2.23 -5.76
N GLU A 111 13.63 -2.29 -6.09
CA GLU A 111 12.60 -2.33 -5.06
C GLU A 111 12.67 -3.67 -4.31
N SER A 112 12.70 -3.60 -2.98
CA SER A 112 12.68 -4.79 -2.14
C SER A 112 11.50 -5.70 -2.41
N ILE A 113 11.77 -7.00 -2.47
CA ILE A 113 10.73 -8.02 -2.41
C ILE A 113 10.06 -8.05 -1.05
N GLN A 114 10.71 -7.61 0.03
CA GLN A 114 10.22 -7.61 1.42
C GLN A 114 9.61 -6.25 1.80
N GLY A 115 8.78 -6.26 2.85
CA GLY A 115 8.29 -5.02 3.47
C GLY A 115 9.39 -4.26 4.22
N VAL A 116 9.17 -2.96 4.41
CA VAL A 116 10.13 -2.03 5.07
C VAL A 116 10.51 -2.51 6.47
N TRP A 117 9.57 -3.13 7.19
CA TRP A 117 9.76 -3.68 8.53
C TRP A 117 10.75 -4.86 8.64
N TRP A 118 11.36 -5.30 7.54
CA TRP A 118 12.46 -6.26 7.53
C TRP A 118 13.84 -5.60 7.56
N TYR A 119 13.88 -4.27 7.44
CA TYR A 119 15.10 -3.47 7.40
C TYR A 119 15.27 -2.65 8.69
N PRO A 120 16.49 -2.16 8.98
CA PRO A 120 16.71 -1.25 10.10
C PRO A 120 15.83 0.01 9.98
N SER A 121 15.37 0.54 11.10
CA SER A 121 14.51 1.74 11.16
C SER A 121 15.20 2.99 10.58
N GLU A 122 16.53 2.99 10.52
CA GLU A 122 17.34 4.03 9.90
C GLU A 122 17.33 3.99 8.36
N THR A 123 16.65 3.01 7.76
CA THR A 123 16.51 2.93 6.31
C THR A 123 15.71 4.13 5.82
N PRO A 124 16.26 4.99 4.95
CA PRO A 124 15.53 6.15 4.47
C PRO A 124 14.35 5.75 3.56
N PRO A 125 13.37 6.64 3.38
CA PRO A 125 12.37 6.45 2.35
C PRO A 125 13.00 6.55 0.94
N PRO A 126 12.33 6.06 -0.10
CA PRO A 126 12.84 6.16 -1.47
C PRO A 126 13.08 7.60 -1.92
N LEU A 127 14.25 7.85 -2.50
CA LEU A 127 14.66 9.17 -3.02
C LEU A 127 14.18 9.35 -4.46
N PHE A 128 13.62 10.53 -4.79
CA PHE A 128 13.23 10.89 -6.14
C PHE A 128 13.96 12.16 -6.59
N HIS A 129 14.92 12.04 -7.51
CA HIS A 129 15.56 13.22 -8.11
C HIS A 129 14.63 14.00 -9.03
N SER A 130 13.59 13.35 -9.58
CA SER A 130 12.59 13.97 -10.46
C SER A 130 11.64 14.92 -9.73
N PHE A 131 11.66 14.93 -8.40
CA PHE A 131 10.99 15.95 -7.61
C PHE A 131 11.78 17.26 -7.73
N ASP A 132 11.62 17.94 -8.88
CA ASP A 132 12.22 19.25 -9.09
C ASP A 132 11.46 20.29 -8.25
N LEU A 133 12.22 21.06 -7.47
CA LEU A 133 11.77 22.05 -6.49
C LEU A 133 11.66 23.44 -7.14
N GLU A 134 12.38 23.65 -8.24
CA GLU A 134 12.54 24.98 -8.83
C GLU A 134 11.47 25.30 -9.87
N GLY A 135 10.78 24.28 -10.42
CA GLY A 135 9.70 24.45 -11.40
C GLY A 135 8.28 24.59 -10.83
N SER A 136 8.05 24.30 -9.54
CA SER A 136 6.68 24.16 -8.98
C SER A 136 6.43 25.00 -7.73
N MET A 137 6.87 26.26 -7.68
CA MET A 137 6.50 27.17 -6.58
C MET A 137 4.97 27.45 -6.50
N ASP A 138 4.21 27.13 -7.55
CA ASP A 138 2.78 26.81 -7.41
C ASP A 138 2.65 25.38 -6.86
N ILE A 139 3.06 25.19 -5.60
CA ILE A 139 2.74 23.98 -4.87
C ILE A 139 1.23 24.08 -4.65
N ALA A 140 0.46 23.39 -5.48
CA ALA A 140 -0.91 23.05 -5.14
C ALA A 140 -0.80 22.27 -3.83
N VAL A 141 -0.95 22.96 -2.69
CA VAL A 141 -1.19 22.35 -1.39
C VAL A 141 -2.37 21.45 -1.65
N TRP A 142 -2.15 20.13 -1.72
CA TRP A 142 -3.22 19.18 -1.98
C TRP A 142 -4.25 19.39 -0.87
N PRO A 143 -5.39 20.04 -1.16
CA PRO A 143 -6.31 20.40 -0.10
C PRO A 143 -6.79 19.07 0.46
N LEU A 144 -6.57 18.87 1.76
CA LEU A 144 -7.14 17.72 2.43
C LEU A 144 -8.65 17.72 2.16
N PRO A 145 -9.23 16.57 1.78
CA PRO A 145 -10.67 16.51 1.58
C PRO A 145 -11.37 16.95 2.88
N PRO A 146 -12.63 17.41 2.82
CA PRO A 146 -13.37 17.80 4.02
C PRO A 146 -13.41 16.65 5.02
N ILE A 147 -13.01 16.92 6.27
CA ILE A 147 -12.98 15.91 7.33
C ILE A 147 -14.41 15.36 7.52
N PRO A 148 -14.61 14.04 7.50
CA PRO A 148 -15.92 13.45 7.72
C PRO A 148 -16.40 13.75 9.14
N SER A 149 -17.72 13.84 9.34
CA SER A 149 -18.27 14.08 10.67
C SER A 149 -17.95 12.93 11.63
N ASP A 150 -17.56 13.28 12.85
CA ASP A 150 -17.32 12.30 13.90
C ASP A 150 -18.62 11.56 14.27
N GLY A 151 -18.52 10.25 14.42
CA GLY A 151 -19.63 9.38 14.75
C GLY A 151 -19.17 7.94 15.00
N ILE A 152 -20.09 7.09 15.47
CA ILE A 152 -19.76 5.69 15.80
C ILE A 152 -19.22 4.92 14.59
N VAL A 153 -19.71 5.21 13.38
CA VAL A 153 -19.28 4.55 12.15
C VAL A 153 -17.86 4.98 11.78
N THR A 154 -17.56 6.28 11.83
CA THR A 154 -16.22 6.80 11.52
C THR A 154 -15.19 6.37 12.56
N ASP A 155 -15.56 6.30 13.84
CA ASP A 155 -14.71 5.76 14.91
C ASP A 155 -14.41 4.27 14.72
N MET A 156 -15.46 3.45 14.54
CA MET A 156 -15.31 1.98 14.46
C MET A 156 -14.50 1.51 13.25
N TRP A 157 -14.64 2.19 12.12
CA TRP A 157 -13.90 1.88 10.89
C TRP A 157 -12.60 2.67 10.76
N ILE A 158 -12.25 3.49 11.76
CA ILE A 158 -11.05 4.34 11.77
C ILE A 158 -11.01 5.26 10.54
N LEU A 159 -12.16 5.84 10.19
CA LEU A 159 -12.38 6.75 9.07
C LEU A 159 -12.35 8.22 9.51
N ASP A 160 -11.70 8.50 10.64
CA ASP A 160 -11.53 9.84 11.20
C ASP A 160 -10.05 10.27 11.14
N VAL A 161 -9.76 11.45 11.70
CA VAL A 161 -8.40 12.02 11.74
C VAL A 161 -7.39 11.10 12.43
N ARG A 162 -7.82 10.23 13.36
CA ARG A 162 -6.93 9.29 14.05
C ARG A 162 -6.44 8.18 13.13
N GLY A 163 -7.15 7.90 12.02
CA GLY A 163 -6.70 6.94 11.00
C GLY A 163 -5.62 7.48 10.07
N CYS A 164 -5.45 8.80 9.98
CA CYS A 164 -4.48 9.44 9.09
C CYS A 164 -3.04 9.29 9.59
N GLY A 165 -2.13 8.87 8.71
CA GLY A 165 -0.69 8.76 9.00
C GLY A 165 -0.36 7.73 10.08
N ARG A 166 -1.29 6.82 10.38
CA ARG A 166 -1.11 5.76 11.38
C ARG A 166 -1.02 4.39 10.74
N THR A 167 -0.39 3.47 11.47
CA THR A 167 -0.39 2.05 11.16
C THR A 167 -1.83 1.54 11.08
N VAL A 168 -2.25 1.13 9.89
CA VAL A 168 -3.54 0.45 9.71
C VAL A 168 -3.47 -0.99 10.23
N PRO A 169 -4.49 -1.51 10.94
CA PRO A 169 -4.40 -2.80 11.63
C PRO A 169 -4.01 -4.00 10.75
N HIS A 170 -4.48 -4.02 9.50
CA HIS A 170 -4.18 -5.13 8.59
C HIS A 170 -2.73 -5.20 8.13
N LEU A 171 -1.96 -4.11 8.24
CA LEU A 171 -0.51 -4.14 8.00
C LEU A 171 0.21 -5.03 9.02
N GLY A 172 -0.18 -4.94 10.30
CA GLY A 172 0.34 -5.80 11.35
C GLY A 172 0.01 -7.28 11.08
N TRP A 173 -1.24 -7.57 10.69
CA TRP A 173 -1.64 -8.92 10.30
C TRP A 173 -0.86 -9.40 9.07
N TYR A 174 -0.70 -8.57 8.05
CA TYR A 174 0.09 -8.91 6.87
C TYR A 174 1.54 -9.26 7.25
N LYS A 175 2.19 -8.43 8.07
CA LYS A 175 3.54 -8.65 8.59
C LYS A 175 3.63 -10.00 9.30
N ASP A 176 2.77 -10.24 10.29
CA ASP A 176 2.79 -11.48 11.08
C ASP A 176 2.57 -12.72 10.21
N ARG A 177 1.60 -12.64 9.28
CA ARG A 177 1.31 -13.75 8.37
C ARG A 177 2.44 -13.98 7.36
N SER A 178 3.01 -12.92 6.80
CA SER A 178 4.16 -13.01 5.90
C SER A 178 5.34 -13.71 6.58
N ARG A 179 5.59 -13.37 7.85
CA ARG A 179 6.60 -14.00 8.70
C ARG A 179 6.30 -15.47 8.96
N MET A 180 5.08 -15.81 9.40
CA MET A 180 4.69 -17.20 9.65
C MET A 180 4.88 -18.08 8.40
N LEU A 181 4.50 -17.57 7.23
CA LEU A 181 4.61 -18.30 5.96
C LEU A 181 6.05 -18.41 5.47
N ALA A 182 6.91 -17.43 5.78
CA ALA A 182 8.34 -17.50 5.51
C ALA A 182 9.01 -18.65 6.27
N TYR A 183 8.63 -18.86 7.54
CA TYR A 183 9.23 -19.88 8.38
C TYR A 183 8.61 -21.28 8.22
N ASN A 184 7.30 -21.36 7.96
CA ASN A 184 6.56 -22.64 8.01
C ASN A 184 5.94 -23.06 6.66
N GLY A 185 6.10 -22.27 5.59
CA GLY A 185 5.43 -22.49 4.32
C GLY A 185 6.10 -23.55 3.43
N PRO A 186 5.34 -24.34 2.66
CA PRO A 186 5.88 -25.38 1.78
C PRO A 186 6.59 -24.82 0.52
N ASN A 187 6.45 -23.52 0.21
CA ASN A 187 7.11 -22.90 -0.94
C ASN A 187 7.40 -21.40 -0.70
N PRO A 188 8.67 -21.00 -0.51
CA PRO A 188 9.04 -19.60 -0.25
C PRO A 188 8.77 -18.67 -1.44
N ASN A 189 8.62 -19.19 -2.66
CA ASN A 189 8.53 -18.40 -3.88
C ASN A 189 7.15 -17.77 -4.14
N PHE A 190 6.09 -18.25 -3.46
CA PHE A 190 4.72 -17.73 -3.55
C PHE A 190 4.23 -17.24 -2.19
N THR A 191 5.11 -16.62 -1.42
CA THR A 191 4.79 -16.13 -0.09
C THR A 191 4.39 -14.67 -0.15
N MET A 192 3.55 -14.25 0.79
CA MET A 192 3.31 -12.83 1.10
C MET A 192 4.60 -12.08 1.47
N LEU A 193 5.76 -12.74 1.50
CA LEU A 193 7.04 -12.05 1.50
C LEU A 193 7.17 -11.15 0.29
N ARG A 194 6.81 -11.60 -0.92
CA ARG A 194 6.85 -10.80 -2.16
C ARG A 194 5.78 -9.71 -2.10
N ILE A 195 6.14 -8.59 -1.51
CA ILE A 195 5.22 -7.49 -1.19
C ILE A 195 4.88 -6.63 -2.41
N GLN A 196 5.74 -6.65 -3.43
CA GLN A 196 5.68 -5.81 -4.62
C GLN A 196 4.27 -5.77 -5.27
N PRO A 197 3.58 -6.89 -5.52
CA PRO A 197 2.25 -6.85 -6.13
C PRO A 197 1.22 -6.17 -5.24
N TYR A 198 1.32 -6.33 -3.91
CA TYR A 198 0.40 -5.72 -2.95
C TYR A 198 0.58 -4.21 -2.87
N ARG A 199 1.82 -3.72 -3.00
CA ARG A 199 2.11 -2.29 -3.18
C ARG A 199 1.41 -1.73 -4.42
N ARG A 200 1.47 -2.43 -5.56
CA ARG A 200 0.81 -2.00 -6.81
C ARG A 200 -0.71 -2.04 -6.73
N LEU A 201 -1.25 -2.92 -5.91
CA LEU A 201 -2.69 -2.93 -5.64
C LEU A 201 -3.11 -1.79 -4.71
N GLY A 202 -2.16 -1.14 -4.02
CA GLY A 202 -2.44 -0.08 -3.05
C GLY A 202 -3.04 -0.60 -1.74
N VAL A 203 -2.96 -1.92 -1.49
CA VAL A 203 -3.62 -2.58 -0.35
C VAL A 203 -3.15 -2.04 1.00
N PHE A 204 -1.93 -1.51 1.06
CA PHE A 204 -1.38 -0.90 2.26
C PHE A 204 -1.82 0.55 2.50
N ILE A 205 -2.44 1.17 1.50
CA ILE A 205 -3.10 2.50 1.62
C ILE A 205 -4.56 2.33 2.05
N TRP A 206 -5.17 1.18 1.74
CA TRP A 206 -6.59 0.95 1.99
C TRP A 206 -6.97 1.01 3.45
N ASP A 207 -8.14 1.54 3.74
CA ASP A 207 -8.67 1.54 5.09
C ASP A 207 -9.27 0.18 5.48
N VAL A 208 -9.55 0.02 6.77
CA VAL A 208 -10.13 -1.20 7.33
C VAL A 208 -11.45 -1.56 6.66
N TRP A 209 -12.29 -0.56 6.37
CA TRP A 209 -13.59 -0.79 5.75
C TRP A 209 -13.46 -1.35 4.33
N ARG A 210 -12.59 -0.81 3.48
CA ARG A 210 -12.36 -1.34 2.13
C ARG A 210 -11.79 -2.76 2.20
N MET A 211 -10.84 -3.00 3.09
CA MET A 211 -10.26 -4.33 3.30
C MET A 211 -11.34 -5.35 3.71
N TYR A 212 -12.25 -4.94 4.59
CA TYR A 212 -13.33 -5.78 5.09
C TYR A 212 -14.43 -6.01 4.04
N SER A 213 -14.94 -4.93 3.42
CA SER A 213 -16.03 -4.97 2.43
C SER A 213 -15.64 -5.69 1.13
N THR A 214 -14.34 -5.78 0.82
CA THR A 214 -13.82 -6.60 -0.28
C THR A 214 -13.46 -8.03 0.15
N GLY A 215 -13.69 -8.39 1.42
CA GLY A 215 -13.49 -9.73 1.97
C GLY A 215 -12.03 -10.13 2.17
N LEU A 216 -11.08 -9.19 2.15
CA LEU A 216 -9.65 -9.47 2.35
C LEU A 216 -9.28 -9.64 3.82
N ILE A 217 -10.01 -9.00 4.73
CA ILE A 217 -9.85 -9.18 6.17
C ILE A 217 -11.15 -9.57 6.83
N HIS A 218 -11.02 -10.22 7.98
CA HIS A 218 -12.09 -10.31 8.97
C HIS A 218 -11.86 -9.21 10.01
N TRP A 219 -12.92 -8.47 10.34
CA TRP A 219 -12.86 -7.48 11.41
C TRP A 219 -13.38 -8.10 12.72
N ASN A 220 -12.46 -8.55 13.56
CA ASN A 220 -12.74 -8.91 14.95
C ASN A 220 -12.79 -7.62 15.78
N GLY A 221 -13.81 -6.79 15.60
CA GLY A 221 -14.06 -5.70 16.54
C GLY A 221 -14.19 -6.25 17.96
N PRO A 222 -13.91 -5.45 19.01
CA PRO A 222 -14.18 -5.86 20.38
C PRO A 222 -15.62 -6.35 20.47
N SER A 223 -15.87 -7.42 21.25
CA SER A 223 -17.07 -8.28 21.38
C SER A 223 -18.44 -7.60 21.52
N TYR A 224 -18.73 -6.61 20.68
CA TYR A 224 -20.01 -5.95 20.55
C TYR A 224 -20.75 -6.68 19.45
N SER A 225 -21.70 -7.49 19.89
CA SER A 225 -22.79 -8.08 19.11
C SER A 225 -23.70 -7.06 18.40
N ALA A 226 -23.29 -5.79 18.31
CA ALA A 226 -24.01 -4.73 17.63
C ALA A 226 -23.61 -4.70 16.16
N LEU A 227 -24.60 -4.78 15.28
CA LEU A 227 -24.44 -4.61 13.84
C LEU A 227 -23.91 -3.18 13.59
N ILE A 228 -22.60 -3.04 13.36
CA ILE A 228 -21.98 -1.74 13.06
C ILE A 228 -22.33 -1.36 11.62
N PRO A 229 -22.94 -0.18 11.36
CA PRO A 229 -23.25 0.23 9.99
C PRO A 229 -22.01 0.35 9.13
N GLY A 230 -22.13 -0.04 7.86
CA GLY A 230 -21.15 0.34 6.85
C GLY A 230 -21.16 1.86 6.65
N PRO A 231 -20.01 2.50 6.42
CA PRO A 231 -19.91 3.93 6.11
C PRO A 231 -20.61 4.33 4.83
N ASP A 232 -20.89 3.38 3.94
CA ASP A 232 -21.65 3.60 2.70
C ASP A 232 -23.17 3.47 2.87
N GLY A 233 -23.66 3.30 4.11
CA GLY A 233 -25.08 3.16 4.42
C GLY A 233 -25.69 1.85 3.93
N ASP A 234 -24.86 0.89 3.53
CA ASP A 234 -25.31 -0.33 2.87
C ASP A 234 -25.82 -1.34 3.91
N ALA A 235 -27.14 -1.43 4.03
CA ALA A 235 -27.81 -2.30 5.00
C ALA A 235 -27.54 -3.79 4.74
N GLU A 236 -27.21 -4.17 3.50
CA GLU A 236 -26.80 -5.53 3.16
C GLU A 236 -25.46 -5.92 3.82
N VAL A 237 -24.62 -4.94 4.18
CA VAL A 237 -23.36 -5.19 4.90
C VAL A 237 -23.53 -5.24 6.42
N LEU A 238 -24.64 -4.70 6.95
CA LEU A 238 -25.01 -4.93 8.34
C LEU A 238 -25.30 -6.42 8.60
N GLU A 239 -25.87 -7.16 7.64
CA GLU A 239 -26.01 -8.63 7.73
C GLU A 239 -24.72 -9.41 7.44
N LEU A 240 -23.64 -8.75 7.01
CA LEU A 240 -22.34 -9.36 6.71
C LEU A 240 -21.49 -9.61 7.96
N VAL A 241 -22.14 -10.18 8.98
CA VAL A 241 -21.57 -11.19 9.90
C VAL A 241 -20.98 -12.42 9.12
N GLY A 242 -20.79 -12.32 7.81
CA GLY A 242 -20.59 -13.39 6.83
C GLY A 242 -19.24 -13.39 6.11
N VAL A 243 -18.31 -12.46 6.37
CA VAL A 243 -16.90 -12.79 6.15
C VAL A 243 -16.51 -13.72 7.28
N GLN A 244 -16.86 -15.00 7.17
CA GLN A 244 -16.59 -15.97 8.22
C GLN A 244 -15.09 -15.98 8.55
N PHE A 245 -14.75 -16.29 9.80
CA PHE A 245 -13.39 -16.68 10.10
C PHE A 245 -13.05 -17.86 9.19
N VAL A 246 -12.09 -17.66 8.30
CA VAL A 246 -11.69 -18.67 7.34
C VAL A 246 -10.33 -19.24 7.72
N PRO A 247 -10.09 -20.53 7.43
CA PRO A 247 -8.78 -21.12 7.64
C PRO A 247 -7.68 -20.30 6.95
N MET A 248 -6.48 -20.33 7.53
CA MET A 248 -5.33 -19.55 7.05
C MET A 248 -5.07 -19.74 5.54
N GLY A 249 -5.27 -20.94 5.01
CA GLY A 249 -5.10 -21.23 3.58
C GLY A 249 -6.11 -20.49 2.69
N GLU A 250 -7.37 -20.37 3.12
CA GLU A 250 -8.37 -19.60 2.37
C GLU A 250 -8.07 -18.11 2.46
N TRP A 251 -7.76 -17.59 3.66
CA TRP A 251 -7.35 -16.19 3.81
C TRP A 251 -6.16 -15.85 2.90
N HIS A 252 -5.14 -16.71 2.90
CA HIS A 252 -3.97 -16.58 2.05
C HIS A 252 -4.34 -16.58 0.56
N SER A 253 -5.27 -17.43 0.12
CA SER A 253 -5.75 -17.43 -1.28
C SER A 253 -6.40 -16.10 -1.68
N ARG A 254 -7.11 -15.43 -0.75
CA ARG A 254 -7.76 -14.14 -1.01
C ARG A 254 -6.74 -13.01 -1.23
N TRP A 255 -5.58 -13.10 -0.59
CA TRP A 255 -4.47 -12.15 -0.76
C TRP A 255 -3.61 -12.48 -1.99
N ILE A 256 -3.30 -13.76 -2.22
CA ILE A 256 -2.44 -14.18 -3.32
C ILE A 256 -3.11 -14.01 -4.68
N THR A 257 -4.39 -14.32 -4.81
CA THR A 257 -5.02 -14.35 -6.15
C THR A 257 -4.97 -12.98 -6.85
N PRO A 258 -5.24 -11.86 -6.15
CA PRO A 258 -5.00 -10.52 -6.69
C PRO A 258 -3.53 -10.25 -7.08
N ALA A 259 -2.57 -10.71 -6.27
CA ALA A 259 -1.14 -10.48 -6.47
C ALA A 259 -0.57 -11.26 -7.68
N CYS A 260 -0.95 -12.53 -7.84
CA CYS A 260 -0.50 -13.38 -8.94
C CYS A 260 -1.01 -12.90 -10.31
N TRP A 261 -2.24 -12.38 -10.38
CA TRP A 261 -2.81 -11.90 -11.64
C TRP A 261 -2.11 -10.63 -12.16
N GLY A 262 -1.77 -9.70 -11.26
CA GLY A 262 -1.00 -8.50 -11.60
C GLY A 262 0.41 -8.82 -12.14
N TYR A 263 1.06 -9.85 -11.60
CA TYR A 263 2.39 -10.28 -12.02
C TYR A 263 2.39 -10.92 -13.43
N VAL A 264 1.41 -11.77 -13.72
CA VAL A 264 1.25 -12.44 -15.03
C VAL A 264 1.02 -11.42 -16.15
N LEU A 265 0.19 -10.40 -15.92
CA LEU A 265 -0.11 -9.39 -16.93
C LEU A 265 1.13 -8.54 -17.28
N LYS A 266 1.88 -8.05 -16.29
CA LYS A 266 3.07 -7.21 -16.51
C LYS A 266 4.19 -7.96 -17.24
N HIS A 267 4.39 -9.23 -16.94
CA HIS A 267 5.37 -10.07 -17.66
C HIS A 267 4.92 -10.39 -19.10
N SER A 268 3.62 -10.53 -19.34
CA SER A 268 3.08 -10.73 -20.69
C SER A 268 3.28 -9.48 -21.56
N GLU A 269 3.12 -8.28 -21.00
CA GLU A 269 3.28 -7.01 -21.69
C GLU A 269 4.75 -6.67 -21.93
N HIS A 270 5.63 -6.86 -20.95
CA HIS A 270 7.07 -6.69 -21.15
C HIS A 270 7.65 -7.68 -22.17
N SER A 271 7.14 -8.92 -22.19
CA SER A 271 7.51 -9.94 -23.18
C SER A 271 7.02 -9.56 -24.59
N LYS A 272 5.81 -9.01 -24.72
CA LYS A 272 5.31 -8.45 -26.00
C LYS A 272 6.15 -7.28 -26.47
N LYS A 273 6.44 -6.31 -25.59
CA LYS A 273 7.23 -5.11 -25.91
C LYS A 273 8.68 -5.45 -26.30
N ARG A 274 9.29 -6.46 -25.65
CA ARG A 274 10.61 -7.00 -26.07
C ARG A 274 10.55 -7.66 -27.45
N LYS A 275 9.48 -8.40 -27.77
CA LYS A 275 9.30 -9.03 -29.08
C LYS A 275 9.03 -8.02 -30.20
N GLU A 276 8.37 -6.91 -29.89
CA GLU A 276 8.15 -5.80 -30.84
C GLU A 276 9.44 -5.02 -31.09
N ASN A 277 10.19 -4.69 -30.04
CA ASN A 277 11.50 -4.04 -30.20
C ASN A 277 12.49 -4.94 -30.96
N LEU A 278 12.47 -6.26 -30.76
CA LEU A 278 13.31 -7.19 -31.53
C LEU A 278 12.93 -7.30 -33.01
N LYS A 279 11.72 -6.89 -33.42
CA LYS A 279 11.34 -6.82 -34.84
C LYS A 279 11.85 -5.55 -35.52
N GLU A 280 12.13 -4.49 -34.77
CA GLU A 280 12.70 -3.24 -35.31
C GLU A 280 14.22 -3.30 -35.54
N TYR A 281 14.91 -4.27 -34.91
CA TYR A 281 16.35 -4.51 -35.11
C TYR A 281 16.67 -5.64 -36.11
N VAL A 282 15.66 -6.14 -36.83
CA VAL A 282 15.82 -7.11 -37.92
C VAL A 282 15.33 -6.45 -39.22
N ILE A 283 16.10 -5.48 -39.71
CA ILE A 283 16.13 -5.02 -41.11
C ILE A 283 17.60 -4.82 -41.48
#